data_AF-A0A7I7UEA5-F1
#
_entry.id   AF-A0A7I7UEA5-F1
#
_cell.length_a   1.000
_cell.length_b   1.000
_cell.length_c   1.000
_cell.angle_alpha   90.00
_cell.angle_beta   90.00
_cell.angle_gamma   90.00
#
_symmetry.space_group_name_H-M   'P 1'
#
loop_
_entity.id
_entity.type
_entity.pdbx_description
1 polymer ?
#
loop_
_entity_poly.entity_id
_entity_poly.type
_entity_poly.pdbx_seq_one_letter_code
_entity_poly.pdbx_strand_id
1 'polypeptide(L)'
;MRYILEEGFQPPSIRRITERAGLTWGTVQYHFGDLDGILMAVVDTGFAEVLDMLGTVAAQAPVISDEERPAYVVDAVWQAFSRPSSMAAMQILIATRGDRTAAANAHLADMAERITQIGQHLSPDIDPALARRLGSLVWTAVRGMVTVQLLWPEPFDSGRDRQTLVDVVSAFLAGRR
;
A
#
# COMPACT_ATOMS: atom_id res chain seq x y z
N MET A 1 -0.48 11.45 -9.29
CA MET A 1 -0.73 10.00 -9.41
C MET A 1 -0.73 9.53 -10.86
N ARG A 2 -1.75 9.87 -11.67
CA ARG A 2 -1.86 9.39 -13.07
C ARG A 2 -0.59 9.58 -13.92
N TYR A 3 0.01 10.77 -13.88
CA TYR A 3 1.28 11.05 -14.57
C TYR A 3 2.38 10.04 -14.22
N ILE A 4 2.57 9.73 -12.93
CA ILE A 4 3.59 8.79 -12.45
C ILE A 4 3.31 7.37 -12.92
N LEU A 5 2.04 6.95 -12.92
CA LEU A 5 1.66 5.60 -13.32
C LEU A 5 1.80 5.35 -14.83
N GLU A 6 1.53 6.36 -15.65
CA GLU A 6 1.60 6.24 -17.11
C GLU A 6 3.03 6.45 -17.66
N GLU A 7 3.76 7.44 -17.13
CA GLU A 7 5.08 7.84 -17.64
C GLU A 7 6.23 7.14 -16.90
N GLY A 8 5.92 6.43 -15.81
CA GLY A 8 6.89 6.00 -14.83
C GLY A 8 7.50 7.16 -14.05
N PHE A 9 8.45 6.85 -13.16
CA PHE A 9 9.18 7.86 -12.40
C PHE A 9 10.48 8.26 -13.12
N GLN A 10 10.36 9.15 -14.10
CA GLN A 10 11.42 10.12 -14.44
C GLN A 10 11.12 11.42 -13.68
N PRO A 11 12.13 12.23 -13.26
CA PRO A 11 11.89 13.45 -12.48
C PRO A 11 10.72 14.24 -13.07
N PRO A 12 9.56 14.30 -12.38
CA PRO A 12 8.35 14.78 -13.02
C PRO A 12 8.52 16.24 -13.41
N SER A 13 8.25 16.56 -14.67
CA SER A 13 8.26 17.94 -15.10
C SER A 13 7.05 18.65 -14.49
N ILE A 14 7.30 19.61 -13.59
CA ILE A 14 6.29 20.50 -13.03
C ILE A 14 5.39 21.07 -14.14
N ARG A 15 6.00 21.49 -15.25
CA ARG A 15 5.29 22.00 -16.43
C ARG A 15 4.29 20.98 -16.97
N ARG A 16 4.70 19.72 -17.18
CA ARG A 16 3.81 18.66 -17.65
C ARG A 16 2.71 18.34 -16.64
N ILE A 17 3.03 18.38 -15.33
CA ILE A 17 2.03 18.22 -14.27
C ILE A 17 0.98 19.33 -14.36
N THR A 18 1.39 20.60 -14.45
CA THR A 18 0.49 21.75 -14.56
C THR A 18 -0.36 21.71 -15.84
N GLU A 19 0.24 21.40 -16.99
CA GLU A 19 -0.44 21.27 -18.28
C GLU A 19 -1.51 20.17 -18.22
N ARG A 20 -1.17 19.00 -17.66
CA ARG A 20 -2.10 17.87 -17.54
C ARG A 20 -3.21 18.09 -16.52
N ALA A 21 -2.95 18.88 -15.48
CA ALA A 21 -3.92 19.23 -14.45
C ALA A 21 -4.80 20.45 -14.81
N GLY A 22 -4.48 21.17 -15.90
CA GLY A 22 -5.15 22.43 -16.23
C GLY A 22 -4.88 23.54 -15.21
N LEU A 23 -3.76 23.48 -14.49
CA LEU A 23 -3.39 24.41 -13.44
C LEU A 23 -2.24 25.33 -13.89
N THR A 24 -2.09 26.47 -13.21
CA THR A 24 -0.91 27.32 -13.38
C THR A 24 0.19 26.93 -12.40
N TRP A 25 1.44 27.28 -12.71
CA TRP A 25 2.54 27.11 -11.75
C TRP A 25 2.28 27.85 -10.43
N GLY A 26 1.73 29.07 -10.48
CA GLY A 26 1.43 29.84 -9.27
C GLY A 26 0.44 29.13 -8.33
N THR A 27 -0.56 28.44 -8.89
CA THR A 27 -1.51 27.63 -8.10
C THR A 27 -0.81 26.45 -7.42
N VAL A 28 0.04 25.74 -8.17
CA VAL A 28 0.79 24.60 -7.63
C VAL A 28 1.77 25.05 -6.54
N GLN A 29 2.49 26.14 -6.77
CA GLN A 29 3.43 26.71 -5.80
C GLN A 29 2.72 27.15 -4.52
N TYR A 30 1.50 27.70 -4.61
CA TYR A 30 0.71 28.07 -3.43
C TYR A 30 0.34 26.86 -2.55
N HIS A 31 -0.04 25.74 -3.17
CA HIS A 31 -0.49 24.55 -2.43
C HIS A 31 0.63 23.60 -2.00
N PHE A 32 1.65 23.47 -2.83
CA PHE A 32 2.67 22.42 -2.69
C PHE A 32 4.09 22.99 -2.58
N GLY A 33 4.31 24.28 -2.85
CA GLY A 33 5.64 24.89 -2.87
C GLY A 33 6.42 24.50 -4.12
N ASP A 34 6.95 23.30 -4.16
CA ASP A 34 7.82 22.79 -5.22
C ASP A 34 7.47 21.36 -5.66
N LEU A 35 8.32 20.75 -6.49
CA LEU A 35 8.14 19.38 -6.93
C LEU A 35 8.18 18.39 -5.77
N ASP A 36 9.06 18.60 -4.80
CA ASP A 36 9.20 17.71 -3.65
C ASP A 36 7.94 17.75 -2.79
N GLY A 37 7.35 18.92 -2.59
CA GLY A 37 6.06 19.06 -1.91
C GLY A 37 4.91 18.36 -2.64
N ILE A 38 4.88 18.39 -3.99
CA ILE A 38 3.90 17.61 -4.77
C ILE A 38 4.11 16.11 -4.56
N LEU A 39 5.36 15.65 -4.63
CA LEU A 39 5.70 14.23 -4.46
C LEU A 39 5.35 13.73 -3.06
N MET A 40 5.65 14.52 -2.04
CA MET A 40 5.30 14.21 -0.66
C MET A 40 3.79 14.16 -0.46
N ALA A 41 3.01 15.09 -1.05
CA ALA A 41 1.55 15.03 -0.97
C ALA A 41 0.97 13.73 -1.59
N VAL A 42 1.58 13.20 -2.66
CA VAL A 42 1.19 11.90 -3.23
C VAL A 42 1.52 10.75 -2.28
N VAL A 43 2.70 10.78 -1.65
CA VAL A 43 3.11 9.79 -0.65
C VAL A 43 2.16 9.80 0.55
N ASP A 44 1.86 10.97 1.09
CA ASP A 44 0.96 11.16 2.24
C ASP A 44 -0.45 10.64 1.91
N THR A 45 -0.96 10.90 0.71
CA THR A 45 -2.26 10.37 0.27
C THR A 45 -2.24 8.84 0.21
N GLY A 46 -1.19 8.24 -0.36
CA GLY A 46 -1.03 6.79 -0.42
C GLY A 46 -0.97 6.13 0.96
N PHE A 47 -0.38 6.82 1.95
CA PHE A 47 -0.30 6.34 3.33
C PHE A 47 -1.61 6.51 4.09
N ALA A 48 -2.28 7.65 3.93
CA ALA A 48 -3.58 7.89 4.55
C ALA A 48 -4.60 6.80 4.20
N GLU A 49 -4.62 6.35 2.94
CA GLU A 49 -5.51 5.27 2.50
C GLU A 49 -5.16 3.90 3.10
N VAL A 50 -3.88 3.60 3.31
CA VAL A 50 -3.47 2.37 4.00
C VAL A 50 -3.88 2.42 5.48
N LEU A 51 -3.69 3.56 6.15
CA LEU A 51 -4.08 3.74 7.55
C LEU A 51 -5.61 3.66 7.74
N ASP A 52 -6.38 4.26 6.82
CA ASP A 52 -7.85 4.16 6.81
C ASP A 52 -8.32 2.71 6.63
N MET A 53 -7.66 1.96 5.75
CA MET A 53 -7.93 0.53 5.59
C MET A 53 -7.62 -0.25 6.87
N LEU A 54 -6.48 0.00 7.55
CA LEU A 54 -6.16 -0.65 8.83
C LEU A 54 -7.28 -0.40 9.86
N GLY A 55 -7.76 0.85 9.97
CA GLY A 55 -8.86 1.21 10.86
C GLY A 55 -10.17 0.50 10.51
N THR A 56 -10.48 0.40 9.21
CA THR A 56 -11.65 -0.32 8.71
C THR A 56 -11.57 -1.81 9.05
N VAL A 57 -10.44 -2.46 8.81
CA VAL A 57 -10.24 -3.88 9.13
C VAL A 57 -10.36 -4.10 10.64
N ALA A 58 -9.77 -3.23 11.46
CA ALA A 58 -9.86 -3.35 12.91
C ALA A 58 -11.32 -3.25 13.41
N ALA A 59 -12.14 -2.40 12.79
CA ALA A 59 -13.54 -2.24 13.14
C ALA A 59 -14.43 -3.41 12.66
N GLN A 60 -14.15 -3.98 11.49
CA GLN A 60 -15.02 -4.97 10.86
C GLN A 60 -14.61 -6.42 11.13
N ALA A 61 -13.31 -6.72 11.26
CA ALA A 61 -12.84 -8.09 11.49
C ALA A 61 -13.54 -8.82 12.65
N PRO A 62 -13.87 -8.19 13.79
CA PRO A 62 -14.59 -8.86 14.88
C PRO A 62 -15.97 -9.43 14.51
N VAL A 63 -16.65 -8.87 13.51
CA VAL A 63 -17.98 -9.33 13.05
C VAL A 63 -17.92 -10.27 11.85
N ILE A 64 -16.73 -10.49 11.28
CA ILE A 64 -16.49 -11.48 10.23
C ILE A 64 -16.25 -12.84 10.88
N SER A 65 -16.82 -13.89 10.30
CA SER A 65 -16.61 -15.28 10.74
C SER A 65 -15.12 -15.64 10.70
N ASP A 66 -14.68 -16.49 11.61
CA ASP A 66 -13.27 -16.83 11.75
C ASP A 66 -12.71 -17.49 10.48
N GLU A 67 -13.55 -18.23 9.75
CA GLU A 67 -13.22 -18.88 8.48
C GLU A 67 -12.99 -17.86 7.35
N GLU A 68 -13.70 -16.72 7.38
CA GLU A 68 -13.65 -15.70 6.32
C GLU A 68 -12.63 -14.59 6.58
N ARG A 69 -12.14 -14.44 7.83
CA ARG A 69 -11.17 -13.39 8.20
C ARG A 69 -9.90 -13.36 7.35
N PRO A 70 -9.25 -14.50 7.00
CA PRO A 70 -8.08 -14.47 6.12
C PRO A 70 -8.39 -13.86 4.75
N ALA A 71 -9.53 -14.23 4.15
CA ALA A 71 -9.98 -13.67 2.87
C ALA A 71 -10.24 -12.18 2.97
N TYR A 72 -11.00 -11.78 4.00
CA TYR A 72 -11.31 -10.37 4.26
C TYR A 72 -10.05 -9.51 4.40
N VAL A 73 -9.07 -9.96 5.19
CA VAL A 73 -7.82 -9.23 5.42
C VAL A 73 -6.98 -9.14 4.14
N VAL A 74 -6.77 -10.25 3.43
CA VAL A 74 -6.00 -10.27 2.18
C VAL A 74 -6.62 -9.33 1.14
N ASP A 75 -7.95 -9.34 1.03
CA ASP A 75 -8.67 -8.49 0.09
C ASP A 75 -8.59 -7.02 0.47
N ALA A 76 -8.73 -6.67 1.75
CA ALA A 76 -8.59 -5.29 2.22
C ALA A 76 -7.18 -4.74 1.92
N VAL A 77 -6.14 -5.55 2.20
CA VAL A 77 -4.73 -5.22 1.90
C VAL A 77 -4.53 -4.99 0.40
N TRP A 78 -5.05 -5.89 -0.45
CA TRP A 78 -5.01 -5.72 -1.91
C TRP A 78 -5.73 -4.46 -2.38
N GLN A 79 -6.95 -4.21 -1.88
CA GLN A 79 -7.75 -3.05 -2.26
C GLN A 79 -7.11 -1.73 -1.85
N ALA A 80 -6.31 -1.70 -0.78
CA ALA A 80 -5.53 -0.52 -0.44
C ALA A 80 -4.32 -0.34 -1.38
N PHE A 81 -3.50 -1.40 -1.55
CA PHE A 81 -2.22 -1.28 -2.26
C PHE A 81 -2.34 -1.18 -3.78
N SER A 82 -3.41 -1.73 -4.36
CA SER A 82 -3.70 -1.66 -5.79
C SER A 82 -4.28 -0.31 -6.24
N ARG A 83 -4.49 0.64 -5.31
CA ARG A 83 -4.99 1.97 -5.66
C ARG A 83 -3.92 2.80 -6.39
N PRO A 84 -4.34 3.69 -7.31
CA PRO A 84 -3.42 4.57 -8.01
C PRO A 84 -2.53 5.45 -7.10
N SER A 85 -3.06 5.87 -5.95
CA SER A 85 -2.39 6.62 -4.89
C SER A 85 -1.21 5.83 -4.31
N SER A 86 -1.48 4.63 -3.80
CA SER A 86 -0.47 3.76 -3.18
C SER A 86 0.57 3.26 -4.18
N MET A 87 0.16 2.92 -5.40
CA MET A 87 1.09 2.56 -6.47
C MET A 87 2.02 3.72 -6.85
N ALA A 88 1.48 4.93 -7.00
CA ALA A 88 2.29 6.11 -7.30
C ALA A 88 3.23 6.44 -6.13
N ALA A 89 2.75 6.37 -4.88
CA ALA A 89 3.57 6.54 -3.69
C ALA A 89 4.73 5.53 -3.67
N MET A 90 4.48 4.26 -3.99
CA MET A 90 5.52 3.23 -4.05
C MET A 90 6.60 3.55 -5.09
N GLN A 91 6.22 4.00 -6.29
CA GLN A 91 7.19 4.41 -7.31
C GLN A 91 8.04 5.61 -6.85
N ILE A 92 7.42 6.62 -6.23
CA ILE A 92 8.13 7.77 -5.66
C ILE A 92 9.15 7.30 -4.62
N LEU A 93 8.71 6.50 -3.65
CA LEU A 93 9.57 6.00 -2.56
C LEU A 93 10.74 5.18 -3.07
N ILE A 94 10.55 4.37 -4.12
CA ILE A 94 11.61 3.58 -4.75
C ILE A 94 12.61 4.50 -5.46
N ALA A 95 12.12 5.50 -6.18
CA ALA A 95 12.95 6.36 -7.00
C ALA A 95 13.73 7.40 -6.19
N THR A 96 13.14 7.95 -5.14
CA THR A 96 13.79 8.94 -4.26
C THR A 96 14.62 8.31 -3.14
N ARG A 97 14.80 6.97 -3.14
CA ARG A 97 15.45 6.23 -2.04
C ARG A 97 16.87 6.70 -1.72
N GLY A 98 17.60 7.24 -2.69
CA GLY A 98 18.96 7.75 -2.51
C GLY A 98 19.02 9.11 -1.82
N ASP A 99 17.96 9.90 -1.95
CA ASP A 99 17.92 11.32 -1.55
C ASP A 99 17.08 11.56 -0.29
N ARG A 100 16.42 10.51 0.23
CA ARG A 100 15.58 10.60 1.43
C ARG A 100 16.39 10.96 2.68
N THR A 101 15.88 11.93 3.45
CA THR A 101 16.44 12.32 4.75
C THR A 101 16.30 11.22 5.80
N ALA A 102 17.09 11.28 6.87
CA ALA A 102 16.97 10.36 8.00
C ALA A 102 15.58 10.40 8.64
N ALA A 103 14.98 11.59 8.76
CA ALA A 103 13.63 11.76 9.29
C ALA A 103 12.57 11.08 8.40
N ALA A 104 12.67 11.24 7.07
CA ALA A 104 11.79 10.54 6.13
C ALA A 104 11.93 9.01 6.25
N ASN A 105 13.16 8.50 6.39
CA ASN A 105 13.39 7.07 6.58
C ASN A 105 12.83 6.55 7.91
N ALA A 106 12.94 7.31 9.00
CA ALA A 106 12.36 6.95 10.29
C ALA A 106 10.82 6.91 10.22
N HIS A 107 10.20 7.88 9.53
CA HIS A 107 8.75 7.89 9.33
C HIS A 107 8.26 6.65 8.55
N LEU A 108 8.98 6.24 7.51
CA LEU A 108 8.67 5.02 6.76
C LEU A 108 8.80 3.75 7.61
N ALA A 109 9.76 3.71 8.53
CA ALA A 109 9.95 2.60 9.44
C ALA A 109 8.78 2.49 10.46
N ASP A 110 8.37 3.60 11.07
CA ASP A 110 7.19 3.63 11.98
C ASP A 110 5.94 3.11 11.27
N MET A 111 5.71 3.57 10.06
CA MET A 111 4.55 3.15 9.31
C MET A 111 4.64 1.67 8.88
N ALA A 112 5.81 1.17 8.51
CA ALA A 112 6.01 -0.25 8.23
C ALA A 112 5.65 -1.12 9.46
N GLU A 113 5.99 -0.67 10.67
CA GLU A 113 5.62 -1.36 11.90
C GLU A 113 4.10 -1.41 12.11
N ARG A 114 3.41 -0.28 11.97
CA ARG A 114 1.94 -0.20 12.07
C ARG A 114 1.24 -1.13 11.09
N ILE A 115 1.72 -1.15 9.86
CA ILE A 115 1.23 -2.01 8.78
C ILE A 115 1.28 -3.49 9.21
N THR A 116 2.35 -3.96 9.86
CA THR A 116 2.43 -5.37 10.31
C THR A 116 1.36 -5.80 11.33
N GLN A 117 0.69 -4.86 12.00
CA GLN A 117 -0.37 -5.14 12.97
C GLN A 117 -1.61 -5.77 12.33
N ILE A 118 -1.78 -5.65 11.01
CA ILE A 118 -2.92 -6.24 10.28
C ILE A 118 -3.10 -7.74 10.54
N GLY A 119 -1.99 -8.45 10.83
CA GLY A 119 -2.02 -9.88 11.08
C GLY A 119 -2.79 -10.27 12.34
N GLN A 120 -3.01 -9.33 13.27
CA GLN A 120 -3.85 -9.55 14.46
C GLN A 120 -5.32 -9.77 14.11
N HIS A 121 -5.74 -9.37 12.91
CA HIS A 121 -7.12 -9.51 12.43
C HIS A 121 -7.35 -10.80 11.63
N LEU A 122 -6.33 -11.65 11.47
CA LEU A 122 -6.44 -12.91 10.72
C LEU A 122 -7.20 -14.01 11.48
N SER A 123 -7.20 -13.96 12.82
CA SER A 123 -7.89 -14.93 13.70
C SER A 123 -8.01 -14.31 15.10
N PRO A 124 -9.09 -14.56 15.88
CA PRO A 124 -9.30 -13.91 17.17
C PRO A 124 -8.21 -14.22 18.20
N ASP A 125 -7.78 -15.48 18.28
CA ASP A 125 -6.83 -15.96 19.31
C ASP A 125 -5.39 -16.12 18.78
N ILE A 126 -5.04 -15.38 17.73
CA ILE A 126 -3.70 -15.49 17.14
C ILE A 126 -2.62 -14.95 18.10
N ASP A 127 -1.57 -15.74 18.32
CA ASP A 127 -0.39 -15.29 19.06
C ASP A 127 0.20 -14.01 18.44
N PRO A 128 0.55 -12.96 19.23
CA PRO A 128 1.04 -11.69 18.70
C PRO A 128 2.32 -11.80 17.84
N ALA A 129 3.23 -12.73 18.15
CA ALA A 129 4.43 -12.92 17.35
C ALA A 129 4.09 -13.61 16.02
N LEU A 130 3.16 -14.56 16.03
CA LEU A 130 2.63 -15.19 14.82
C LEU A 130 1.86 -14.19 13.94
N ALA A 131 1.02 -13.36 14.56
CA ALA A 131 0.28 -12.30 13.89
C ALA A 131 1.21 -11.38 13.10
N ARG A 132 2.29 -10.90 13.71
CA ARG A 132 3.27 -10.03 13.03
C ARG A 132 3.93 -10.71 11.84
N ARG A 133 4.24 -12.01 11.96
CA ARG A 133 4.86 -12.81 10.88
C ARG A 133 3.89 -13.02 9.72
N LEU A 134 2.65 -13.41 10.00
CA LEU A 134 1.63 -13.63 8.96
C LEU A 134 1.19 -12.31 8.32
N GLY A 135 1.04 -11.24 9.10
CA GLY A 135 0.80 -9.90 8.57
C GLY A 135 1.90 -9.48 7.60
N SER A 136 3.17 -9.61 8.00
CA SER A 136 4.32 -9.33 7.13
C SER A 136 4.32 -10.15 5.83
N LEU A 137 3.94 -11.43 5.90
CA LEU A 137 3.79 -12.29 4.73
C LEU A 137 2.71 -11.77 3.78
N VAL A 138 1.52 -11.46 4.30
CA VAL A 138 0.40 -10.89 3.51
C VAL A 138 0.84 -9.62 2.80
N TRP A 139 1.47 -8.69 3.53
CA TRP A 139 1.99 -7.44 2.93
C TRP A 139 3.01 -7.66 1.84
N THR A 140 3.92 -8.60 2.05
CA THR A 140 5.00 -8.86 1.10
C THR A 140 4.46 -9.53 -0.17
N ALA A 141 3.53 -10.47 -0.02
CA ALA A 141 2.87 -11.11 -1.14
C ALA A 141 2.06 -10.10 -1.96
N VAL A 142 1.22 -9.27 -1.32
CA VAL A 142 0.42 -8.25 -2.02
C VAL A 142 1.30 -7.19 -2.69
N ARG A 143 2.35 -6.70 -2.04
CA ARG A 143 3.30 -5.76 -2.69
C ARG A 143 4.02 -6.41 -3.87
N GLY A 144 4.32 -7.70 -3.79
CA GLY A 144 4.84 -8.48 -4.91
C GLY A 144 3.86 -8.48 -6.09
N MET A 145 2.59 -8.81 -5.84
CA MET A 145 1.52 -8.79 -6.85
C MET A 145 1.36 -7.40 -7.51
N VAL A 146 1.33 -6.33 -6.70
CA VAL A 146 1.27 -4.95 -7.21
C VAL A 146 2.52 -4.59 -8.02
N THR A 147 3.69 -5.08 -7.61
CA THR A 147 4.92 -4.88 -8.38
C THR A 147 4.84 -5.57 -9.74
N VAL A 148 4.30 -6.79 -9.81
CA VAL A 148 4.04 -7.48 -11.09
C VAL A 148 3.07 -6.66 -11.95
N GLN A 149 1.99 -6.12 -11.37
CA GLN A 149 1.06 -5.24 -12.08
C GLN A 149 1.73 -3.97 -12.62
N LEU A 150 2.72 -3.41 -11.92
CA LEU A 150 3.47 -2.24 -12.38
C LEU A 150 4.52 -2.55 -13.44
N LEU A 151 5.01 -3.80 -13.48
CA LEU A 151 6.02 -4.24 -14.44
C LEU A 151 5.42 -4.77 -15.74
N TRP A 152 4.25 -5.40 -15.66
CA TRP A 152 3.64 -6.09 -16.79
C TRP A 152 2.72 -5.14 -17.58
N PRO A 153 2.84 -5.07 -18.92
CA PRO A 153 2.06 -4.15 -19.74
C PRO A 153 0.59 -4.57 -19.92
N GLU A 154 0.26 -5.82 -19.64
CA GLU A 154 -1.10 -6.36 -19.74
C GLU A 154 -1.81 -6.38 -18.38
N PRO A 155 -3.16 -6.40 -18.36
CA PRO A 155 -3.91 -6.52 -17.11
C PRO A 155 -3.47 -7.74 -16.28
N PHE A 156 -3.02 -7.48 -15.07
CA PHE A 156 -2.63 -8.53 -14.12
C PHE A 156 -3.87 -9.05 -13.38
N ASP A 157 -4.22 -10.32 -13.63
CA ASP A 157 -5.26 -11.01 -12.86
C ASP A 157 -4.68 -11.50 -11.52
N SER A 158 -4.81 -10.67 -10.48
CA SER A 158 -4.38 -11.00 -9.12
C SER A 158 -5.28 -12.01 -8.42
N GLY A 159 -6.44 -12.37 -8.99
CA GLY A 159 -7.45 -13.18 -8.31
C GLY A 159 -6.91 -14.53 -7.85
N ARG A 160 -6.17 -15.23 -8.71
CA ARG A 160 -5.58 -16.54 -8.40
C ARG A 160 -4.50 -16.46 -7.32
N ASP A 161 -3.65 -15.45 -7.40
CA ASP A 161 -2.55 -15.29 -6.43
C ASP A 161 -3.10 -14.88 -5.05
N ARG A 162 -4.12 -14.03 -5.00
CA ARG A 162 -4.83 -13.69 -3.76
C ARG A 162 -5.53 -14.90 -3.16
N GLN A 163 -6.28 -15.67 -3.96
CA GLN A 163 -6.94 -16.87 -3.46
C GLN A 163 -5.93 -17.88 -2.90
N THR A 164 -4.81 -18.09 -3.60
CA THR A 164 -3.74 -18.96 -3.13
C THR A 164 -3.15 -18.47 -1.81
N LEU A 165 -2.97 -17.16 -1.64
CA LEU A 165 -2.49 -16.58 -0.38
C LEU A 165 -3.50 -16.82 0.76
N VAL A 166 -4.80 -16.64 0.49
CA VAL A 166 -5.87 -16.94 1.45
C VAL A 166 -5.82 -18.41 1.86
N ASP A 167 -5.75 -19.34 0.90
CA ASP A 167 -5.71 -20.77 1.17
C ASP A 167 -4.51 -21.16 2.05
N VAL A 168 -3.32 -20.60 1.75
CA VAL A 168 -2.10 -20.84 2.52
C VAL A 168 -2.23 -20.32 3.96
N VAL A 169 -2.73 -19.10 4.14
CA VAL A 169 -2.91 -18.50 5.48
C VAL A 169 -3.95 -19.28 6.28
N SER A 170 -5.09 -19.60 5.67
CA SER A 170 -6.18 -20.36 6.29
C SER A 170 -5.72 -21.76 6.70
N ALA A 171 -5.04 -22.51 5.81
CA ALA A 171 -4.53 -23.84 6.12
C ALA A 171 -3.52 -23.82 7.27
N PHE A 172 -2.64 -22.81 7.29
CA PHE A 172 -1.63 -22.64 8.33
C PHE A 172 -2.23 -22.29 9.71
N LEU A 173 -3.33 -21.53 9.74
CA LEU A 173 -4.08 -21.22 10.96
C LEU A 173 -4.87 -22.44 11.45
N ALA A 174 -5.53 -23.17 10.54
CA ALA A 174 -6.31 -24.36 10.88
C ALA A 174 -5.44 -25.48 11.50
N GLY A 175 -4.22 -25.67 11.02
CA GLY A 175 -3.27 -26.65 11.59
C GLY A 175 -2.72 -26.30 12.98
N ARG A 176 -3.15 -25.19 13.59
CA ARG A 176 -2.76 -24.74 14.93
C ARG A 176 -3.93 -24.53 15.90
N ARG A 177 -5.15 -24.84 15.46
CA ARG A 177 -6.31 -24.93 16.35
C ARG A 177 -6.35 -26.28 17.05
#